data_AF-A0A1V5T990-F1
#
_entry.id   AF-A0A1V5T990-F1
#
_cell.length_a   1.000
_cell.length_b   1.000
_cell.length_c   1.000
_cell.angle_alpha   90.00
_cell.angle_beta   90.00
_cell.angle_gamma   90.00
#
_symmetry.space_group_name_H-M   'P 1'
#
loop_
_entity.id
_entity.type
_entity.pdbx_description
1 polymer ?
#
loop_
_entity_poly.entity_id
_entity_poly.type
_entity_poly.pdbx_seq_one_letter_code
_entity_poly.pdbx_strand_id
1 'polypeptide(L)'
;MKQTVRRIEANGREIILVGTAHISKESIEEAATVIRTEHPDRVCIELDEGRLQSLNNEKGWQELDIVKVLKEGKGFLLLANLVLASFQKKMGQDIGIKPGDEMKEAIRVSAEEGIPTSMVDRPIHVTLRRAWAKNGLWGKSKLLALLVSSALSNEEMKSEDIENLKDQSAMDGMMEELAKYLPKIKEVLIDERDRYLASHIWQAEGTKLVAILGAGHLPGTEAYIRELAAGTQNPDTTDISTVPPKTIGGKIAGWTFPAILLLLFAAGFFTGGAVTSIDMLIRWLLWNGTLAAIGTAVALGHPLAIVTAFVGAPIATINPFIGVGLFSGLVQALLRKPQVRDMEHLAQDVTTIRGFYRNRISHVLLVFFLSSLGGAIGNFIAVPALIGSLL
;
A
#
# COMPACT_ATOMS: atom_id res chain seq x y z
N MET A 1 -28.25 -15.39 11.47
CA MET A 1 -27.42 -14.61 12.40
C MET A 1 -26.00 -15.16 12.30
N LYS A 2 -25.02 -14.38 11.80
CA LYS A 2 -23.62 -14.83 11.90
C LYS A 2 -23.31 -15.04 13.38
N GLN A 3 -22.71 -16.17 13.73
CA GLN A 3 -21.95 -16.26 14.97
C GLN A 3 -20.73 -15.36 14.78
N THR A 4 -20.85 -14.13 15.24
CA THR A 4 -19.78 -13.12 15.40
C THR A 4 -18.72 -13.62 16.39
N VAL A 5 -19.08 -14.57 17.25
CA VAL A 5 -18.18 -15.20 18.21
C VAL A 5 -17.99 -16.68 17.90
N ARG A 6 -16.74 -17.15 17.84
CA ARG A 6 -16.37 -18.56 17.71
C ARG A 6 -15.51 -18.98 18.88
N ARG A 7 -15.80 -20.14 19.48
CA ARG A 7 -15.05 -20.68 20.61
C ARG A 7 -14.28 -21.93 20.20
N ILE A 8 -13.03 -21.99 20.63
CA ILE A 8 -12.12 -23.10 20.35
C ILE A 8 -11.50 -23.54 21.67
N GLU A 9 -11.72 -24.78 22.05
CA GLU A 9 -11.02 -25.42 23.16
C GLU A 9 -9.90 -26.29 22.61
N ALA A 10 -8.66 -25.98 22.98
CA ALA A 10 -7.47 -26.68 22.48
C ALA A 10 -6.35 -26.67 23.51
N ASN A 11 -5.73 -27.83 23.77
CA ASN A 11 -4.59 -27.99 24.68
C ASN A 11 -4.81 -27.36 26.08
N GLY A 12 -6.02 -27.50 26.63
CA GLY A 12 -6.38 -26.92 27.94
C GLY A 12 -6.54 -25.40 27.93
N ARG A 13 -6.68 -24.79 26.75
CA ARG A 13 -6.90 -23.36 26.55
C ARG A 13 -8.25 -23.11 25.87
N GLU A 14 -8.89 -22.02 26.24
CA GLU A 14 -10.08 -21.50 25.57
C GLU A 14 -9.69 -20.28 24.74
N ILE A 15 -9.94 -20.32 23.43
CA ILE A 15 -9.72 -19.22 22.50
C ILE A 15 -11.05 -18.78 21.93
N ILE A 16 -11.41 -17.52 22.18
CA ILE A 16 -12.67 -16.91 21.77
C ILE A 16 -12.34 -15.90 20.66
N LEU A 17 -12.74 -16.20 19.43
CA LEU A 17 -12.58 -15.30 18.30
C LEU A 17 -13.83 -14.43 18.14
N VAL A 18 -13.67 -13.11 18.14
CA VAL A 18 -14.74 -12.13 17.96
C VAL A 18 -14.51 -11.41 16.63
N GLY A 19 -15.43 -11.58 15.70
CA GLY A 19 -15.41 -10.94 14.39
C GLY A 19 -16.12 -9.59 14.43
N THR A 20 -15.43 -8.57 13.96
CA THR A 20 -15.93 -7.21 13.88
C THR A 20 -16.23 -6.85 12.42
N ALA A 21 -17.36 -6.18 12.20
CA ALA A 21 -17.61 -5.48 10.95
C ALA A 21 -17.05 -4.06 11.13
N HIS A 22 -15.86 -3.82 10.55
CA HIS A 22 -15.24 -2.49 10.55
C HIS A 22 -16.31 -1.48 10.10
N ILE A 23 -16.59 -0.46 10.93
CA ILE A 23 -17.60 0.60 10.73
C ILE A 23 -19.01 0.32 11.33
N SER A 24 -19.19 -0.62 12.26
CA SER A 24 -20.46 -0.84 12.99
C SER A 24 -20.35 -0.53 14.50
N LYS A 25 -21.31 0.22 15.06
CA LYS A 25 -21.36 0.51 16.51
C LYS A 25 -21.62 -0.77 17.30
N GLU A 26 -22.45 -1.63 16.74
CA GLU A 26 -22.80 -2.92 17.30
C GLU A 26 -21.55 -3.79 17.45
N SER A 27 -20.62 -3.75 16.49
CA SER A 27 -19.35 -4.49 16.57
C SER A 27 -18.42 -3.97 17.68
N ILE A 28 -18.43 -2.66 17.94
CA ILE A 28 -17.67 -2.03 19.03
C ILE A 28 -18.22 -2.48 20.39
N GLU A 29 -19.54 -2.39 20.56
CA GLU A 29 -20.22 -2.77 21.80
C GLU A 29 -20.11 -4.28 22.06
N GLU A 30 -20.17 -5.12 21.03
CA GLU A 30 -19.99 -6.56 21.15
C GLU A 30 -18.58 -6.92 21.63
N ALA A 31 -17.54 -6.32 21.02
CA ALA A 31 -16.16 -6.54 21.46
C ALA A 31 -15.96 -6.14 22.93
N ALA A 32 -16.47 -4.98 23.34
CA ALA A 32 -16.42 -4.51 24.72
C ALA A 32 -17.16 -5.45 25.68
N THR A 33 -18.35 -5.92 25.29
CA THR A 33 -19.19 -6.81 26.10
C THR A 33 -18.52 -8.16 26.30
N VAL A 34 -17.94 -8.74 25.25
CA VAL A 34 -17.24 -10.03 25.34
C VAL A 34 -16.03 -9.91 26.26
N ILE A 35 -15.21 -8.85 26.15
CA ILE A 35 -14.04 -8.67 27.02
C ILE A 35 -14.46 -8.59 28.49
N ARG A 36 -15.47 -7.78 28.81
CA ARG A 36 -15.97 -7.62 30.19
C ARG A 36 -16.62 -8.88 30.74
N THR A 37 -17.32 -9.64 29.90
CA THR A 37 -18.05 -10.84 30.36
C THR A 37 -17.11 -12.03 30.53
N GLU A 38 -16.17 -12.20 29.61
CA GLU A 38 -15.30 -13.36 29.57
C GLU A 38 -14.12 -13.25 30.54
N HIS A 39 -13.69 -12.03 30.89
CA HIS A 39 -12.50 -11.75 31.69
C HIS A 39 -11.30 -12.64 31.28
N PRO A 40 -10.85 -12.55 30.02
CA PRO A 40 -9.74 -13.37 29.54
C PRO A 40 -8.42 -13.00 30.23
N ASP A 41 -7.47 -13.93 30.21
CA ASP A 41 -6.09 -13.68 30.66
C ASP A 41 -5.38 -12.65 29.76
N ARG A 42 -5.80 -12.57 28.49
CA ARG A 42 -5.20 -11.69 27.48
C ARG A 42 -6.15 -11.45 26.30
N VAL A 43 -6.09 -10.23 25.74
CA VAL A 43 -6.83 -9.86 24.52
C VAL A 43 -5.86 -9.73 23.34
N CYS A 44 -6.08 -10.54 22.30
CA CYS A 44 -5.35 -10.49 21.04
C CYS A 44 -6.08 -9.58 20.05
N ILE A 45 -5.37 -8.68 19.38
CA ILE A 45 -5.99 -7.66 18.51
C ILE A 45 -5.37 -7.71 17.12
N GLU A 46 -6.21 -7.73 16.07
CA GLU A 46 -5.80 -7.65 14.66
C GLU A 46 -5.25 -6.26 14.30
N LEU A 47 -4.10 -5.94 14.88
CA LEU A 47 -3.41 -4.69 14.68
C LEU A 47 -1.91 -4.93 14.78
N ASP A 48 -1.14 -4.17 14.00
CA ASP A 48 0.32 -4.12 14.12
C ASP A 48 0.76 -2.90 14.94
N GLU A 49 1.94 -2.98 15.56
CA GLU A 49 2.47 -1.91 16.43
C GLU A 49 2.56 -0.54 15.74
N GLY A 50 2.88 -0.51 14.45
CA GLY A 50 2.92 0.74 13.68
C GLY A 50 1.54 1.35 13.48
N ARG A 51 0.53 0.51 13.24
CA ARG A 51 -0.88 0.93 13.19
C ARG A 51 -1.39 1.36 14.56
N LEU A 52 -1.01 0.69 15.65
CA LEU A 52 -1.34 1.12 17.02
C LEU A 52 -0.80 2.52 17.32
N GLN A 53 0.48 2.75 17.05
CA GLN A 53 1.09 4.06 17.20
C GLN A 53 0.35 5.12 16.37
N SER A 54 -0.03 4.77 15.13
CA SER A 54 -0.79 5.68 14.25
C SER A 54 -2.20 5.97 14.77
N LEU A 55 -2.87 4.99 15.37
CA LEU A 55 -4.20 5.13 15.96
C LEU A 55 -4.19 5.99 17.23
N ASN A 56 -3.13 5.89 18.03
CA ASN A 56 -2.91 6.70 19.23
C ASN A 56 -2.40 8.11 18.90
N ASN A 57 -1.70 8.26 17.77
CA ASN A 57 -1.10 9.50 17.35
C ASN A 57 -1.90 10.11 16.18
N GLU A 58 -3.08 10.67 16.49
CA GLU A 58 -3.85 11.46 15.51
C GLU A 58 -3.03 12.64 14.93
N LYS A 59 -1.96 13.02 15.63
CA LYS A 59 -0.99 14.06 15.25
C LYS A 59 0.26 13.53 14.53
N GLY A 60 0.36 12.24 14.21
CA GLY A 60 1.56 11.64 13.58
C GLY A 60 1.98 12.28 12.25
N TRP A 61 1.07 12.97 11.57
CA TRP A 61 1.38 13.80 10.40
C TRP A 61 2.34 14.96 10.71
N GLN A 62 2.36 15.47 11.94
CA GLN A 62 3.16 16.61 12.36
C GLN A 62 4.68 16.35 12.32
N GLU A 63 5.10 15.08 12.27
CA GLU A 63 6.52 14.67 12.26
C GLU A 63 7.01 14.13 10.91
N LEU A 64 6.19 14.19 9.86
CA LEU A 64 6.56 13.65 8.55
C LEU A 64 7.66 14.48 7.86
N ASP A 65 8.87 13.94 7.84
CA ASP A 65 9.95 14.47 6.99
C ASP A 65 9.79 13.93 5.56
N ILE A 66 9.23 14.75 4.66
CA ILE A 66 9.03 14.38 3.25
C ILE A 66 10.36 14.05 2.55
N VAL A 67 11.47 14.70 2.95
CA VAL A 67 12.79 14.49 2.36
C VAL A 67 13.28 13.09 2.71
N LYS A 68 13.10 12.68 3.97
CA LYS A 68 13.40 11.32 4.43
C LYS A 68 12.55 10.28 3.71
N VAL A 69 11.24 10.52 3.59
CA VAL A 69 10.31 9.61 2.89
C VAL A 69 10.72 9.38 1.43
N LEU A 70 11.10 10.44 0.71
CA LEU A 70 11.56 10.32 -0.67
C LEU A 70 12.89 9.56 -0.77
N LYS A 71 13.87 9.86 0.09
CA LYS A 71 15.17 9.18 0.12
C LYS A 71 15.06 7.69 0.45
N GLU A 72 14.10 7.31 1.30
CA GLU A 72 13.83 5.91 1.64
C GLU A 72 13.02 5.16 0.56
N GLY A 73 12.69 5.81 -0.56
CA GLY A 73 11.90 5.20 -1.65
C GLY A 73 10.42 5.01 -1.30
N LYS A 74 9.93 5.66 -0.24
CA LYS A 74 8.55 5.54 0.27
C LYS A 74 7.59 6.57 -0.33
N GLY A 75 8.05 7.43 -1.26
CA GLY A 75 7.24 8.50 -1.86
C GLY A 75 5.96 8.01 -2.55
N PHE A 76 6.05 6.97 -3.40
CA PHE A 76 4.87 6.38 -4.04
C PHE A 76 3.88 5.78 -3.04
N LEU A 77 4.37 5.16 -1.96
CA LEU A 77 3.54 4.59 -0.91
C LEU A 77 2.78 5.69 -0.17
N LEU A 78 3.47 6.78 0.19
CA LEU A 78 2.82 7.94 0.81
C LEU A 78 1.76 8.56 -0.12
N LEU A 79 2.09 8.71 -1.41
CA LEU A 79 1.14 9.21 -2.40
C LEU A 79 -0.10 8.33 -2.51
N ALA A 80 0.07 7.00 -2.58
CA ALA A 80 -1.04 6.05 -2.62
C ALA A 80 -1.93 6.13 -1.37
N ASN A 81 -1.31 6.23 -0.18
CA ASN A 81 -2.04 6.39 1.07
C ASN A 81 -2.85 7.69 1.11
N LEU A 82 -2.28 8.81 0.62
CA LEU A 82 -2.98 10.10 0.56
C LEU A 82 -4.15 10.08 -0.42
N VAL A 83 -3.99 9.44 -1.58
CA VAL A 83 -5.08 9.26 -2.55
C VAL A 83 -6.18 8.40 -1.93
N LEU A 84 -5.84 7.28 -1.29
CA LEU A 84 -6.82 6.43 -0.61
C LEU A 84 -7.56 7.17 0.51
N ALA A 85 -6.82 7.90 1.36
CA ALA A 85 -7.41 8.73 2.41
C ALA A 85 -8.34 9.81 1.85
N SER A 86 -8.00 10.38 0.68
CA SER A 86 -8.86 11.34 -0.01
C SER A 86 -10.18 10.72 -0.49
N PHE A 87 -10.14 9.49 -1.03
CA PHE A 87 -11.33 8.75 -1.43
C PHE A 87 -12.21 8.41 -0.22
N GLN A 88 -11.60 7.88 0.85
CA GLN A 88 -12.31 7.56 2.10
C GLN A 88 -13.03 8.77 2.68
N LYS A 89 -12.37 9.94 2.68
CA LYS A 89 -12.95 11.18 3.19
C LYS A 89 -14.04 11.74 2.27
N LYS A 90 -13.86 11.65 0.94
CA LYS A 90 -14.83 12.15 -0.05
C LYS A 90 -16.10 11.29 -0.09
N MET A 91 -16.00 10.00 0.19
CA MET A 91 -17.15 9.10 0.32
C MET A 91 -17.99 9.33 1.59
N GLY A 92 -17.69 10.37 2.37
CA GLY A 92 -18.55 10.77 3.48
C GLY A 92 -18.77 9.65 4.47
N GLN A 93 -17.72 8.89 4.82
CA GLN A 93 -17.73 8.01 5.99
C GLN A 93 -17.80 8.87 7.27
N ASP A 94 -18.89 9.60 7.42
CA ASP A 94 -19.46 10.19 8.63
C ASP A 94 -20.45 9.19 9.27
N ILE A 95 -20.17 7.90 9.15
CA ILE A 95 -20.46 7.03 10.29
C ILE A 95 -19.36 7.43 11.26
N GLY A 96 -19.66 8.01 12.41
CA GLY A 96 -18.66 8.52 13.38
C GLY A 96 -17.73 7.46 13.99
N ILE A 97 -17.46 6.38 13.25
CA ILE A 97 -16.64 5.22 13.52
C ILE A 97 -15.61 5.13 12.38
N LYS A 98 -14.35 5.37 12.71
CA LYS A 98 -13.21 5.18 11.81
C LYS A 98 -12.89 3.67 11.75
N PRO A 99 -12.49 3.11 10.60
CA PRO A 99 -11.94 1.76 10.56
C PRO A 99 -10.79 1.61 11.58
N GLY A 100 -10.89 0.62 12.47
CA GLY A 100 -9.96 0.44 13.59
C GLY A 100 -10.48 0.96 14.94
N ASP A 101 -11.65 1.62 15.00
CA ASP A 101 -12.24 2.07 16.26
C ASP A 101 -12.70 0.88 17.13
N GLU A 102 -13.13 -0.23 16.52
CA GLU A 102 -13.37 -1.48 17.24
C GLU A 102 -12.10 -2.03 17.92
N MET A 103 -10.94 -1.96 17.26
CA MET A 103 -9.66 -2.33 17.87
C MET A 103 -9.26 -1.35 18.98
N LYS A 104 -9.47 -0.04 18.78
CA LYS A 104 -9.20 0.96 19.83
C LYS A 104 -10.06 0.74 21.06
N GLU A 105 -11.35 0.46 20.88
CA GLU A 105 -12.25 0.19 21.98
C GLU A 105 -11.82 -1.08 22.72
N ALA A 106 -11.48 -2.15 22.01
CA ALA A 106 -10.97 -3.36 22.64
C ALA A 106 -9.73 -3.09 23.51
N ILE A 107 -8.80 -2.25 23.04
CA ILE A 107 -7.62 -1.83 23.83
C ILE A 107 -8.05 -1.04 25.06
N ARG A 108 -8.94 -0.06 24.89
CA ARG A 108 -9.44 0.80 25.96
C ARG A 108 -10.10 -0.03 27.06
N VAL A 109 -11.02 -0.92 26.70
CA VAL A 109 -11.74 -1.80 27.64
C VAL A 109 -10.77 -2.77 28.31
N SER A 110 -9.81 -3.34 27.58
CA SER A 110 -8.80 -4.21 28.18
C SER A 110 -7.98 -3.47 29.23
N ALA A 111 -7.61 -2.21 28.97
CA ALA A 111 -6.89 -1.38 29.94
C ALA A 111 -7.73 -1.02 31.17
N GLU A 112 -9.04 -0.77 31.01
CA GLU A 112 -9.98 -0.55 32.11
C GLU A 112 -10.09 -1.77 33.04
N GLU A 113 -10.13 -2.97 32.46
CA GLU A 113 -10.24 -4.24 33.17
C GLU A 113 -8.88 -4.78 33.67
N GLY A 114 -7.77 -4.08 33.38
CA GLY A 114 -6.42 -4.51 33.74
C GLY A 114 -5.93 -5.76 32.99
N ILE A 115 -6.51 -6.06 31.84
CA ILE A 115 -6.19 -7.23 31.00
C ILE A 115 -5.10 -6.86 30.01
N PRO A 116 -3.98 -7.62 29.92
CA PRO A 116 -2.93 -7.34 28.96
C PRO A 116 -3.40 -7.60 27.51
N THR A 117 -2.87 -6.82 26.58
CA THR A 117 -3.16 -6.96 25.15
C THR A 117 -1.95 -7.47 24.36
N SER A 118 -2.19 -8.19 23.26
CA SER A 118 -1.17 -8.57 22.27
C SER A 118 -1.57 -8.16 20.86
N MET A 119 -0.68 -7.45 20.17
CA MET A 119 -0.82 -7.10 18.76
C MET A 119 -0.42 -8.32 17.93
N VAL A 120 -1.37 -8.94 17.22
CA VAL A 120 -1.15 -10.24 16.55
C VAL A 120 -1.11 -10.14 15.03
N ASP A 121 -1.22 -8.95 14.44
CA ASP A 121 -1.22 -8.78 12.99
C ASP A 121 0.17 -8.46 12.41
N ARG A 122 0.36 -8.85 11.15
CA ARG A 122 1.59 -8.59 10.41
C ARG A 122 1.64 -7.10 10.05
N PRO A 123 2.82 -6.44 10.14
CA PRO A 123 2.94 -5.05 9.73
C PRO A 123 2.34 -4.80 8.35
N ILE A 124 1.35 -3.91 8.27
CA ILE A 124 0.53 -3.74 7.05
C ILE A 124 1.37 -3.44 5.80
N HIS A 125 2.47 -2.71 5.99
CA HIS A 125 3.41 -2.37 4.92
C HIS A 125 4.20 -3.58 4.39
N VAL A 126 4.39 -4.63 5.20
CA VAL A 126 4.91 -5.94 4.74
C VAL A 126 3.82 -6.67 3.97
N THR A 127 2.62 -6.75 4.52
CA THR A 127 1.45 -7.40 3.89
C THR A 127 1.19 -6.87 2.48
N LEU A 128 1.08 -5.54 2.32
CA LEU A 128 0.82 -4.90 1.03
C LEU A 128 1.99 -5.07 0.05
N ARG A 129 3.24 -4.88 0.49
CA ARG A 129 4.42 -5.07 -0.37
C ARG A 129 4.57 -6.51 -0.82
N ARG A 130 4.25 -7.46 0.05
CA ARG A 130 4.29 -8.88 -0.26
C ARG A 130 3.19 -9.27 -1.25
N ALA A 131 1.98 -8.73 -1.09
CA ALA A 131 0.89 -8.91 -2.05
C ALA A 131 1.33 -8.43 -3.45
N TRP A 132 1.99 -7.27 -3.52
CA TRP A 132 2.57 -6.77 -4.76
C TRP A 132 3.72 -7.64 -5.30
N ALA A 133 4.64 -8.08 -4.43
CA ALA A 133 5.83 -8.82 -4.81
C ALA A 133 5.53 -10.24 -5.31
N LYS A 134 4.50 -10.91 -4.75
CA LYS A 134 4.02 -12.23 -5.17
C LYS A 134 3.32 -12.22 -6.53
N ASN A 135 2.93 -11.05 -7.02
CA ASN A 135 2.31 -10.92 -8.34
C ASN A 135 3.35 -10.75 -9.46
N GLY A 136 3.16 -11.50 -10.54
CA GLY A 136 3.83 -11.26 -11.81
C GLY A 136 3.36 -9.97 -12.49
N LEU A 137 3.93 -9.65 -13.66
CA LEU A 137 3.56 -8.45 -14.43
C LEU A 137 2.06 -8.41 -14.74
N TRP A 138 1.47 -9.55 -15.09
CA TRP A 138 0.05 -9.67 -15.40
C TRP A 138 -0.88 -9.43 -14.19
N GLY A 139 -0.52 -9.95 -13.01
CA GLY A 139 -1.28 -9.68 -11.79
C GLY A 139 -1.21 -8.21 -11.40
N LYS A 140 -0.04 -7.58 -11.57
CA LYS A 140 0.15 -6.14 -11.33
C LYS A 140 -0.65 -5.29 -12.32
N SER A 141 -0.68 -5.65 -13.60
CA SER A 141 -1.47 -4.91 -14.60
C SER A 141 -2.97 -5.02 -14.33
N LYS A 142 -3.47 -6.20 -13.95
CA LYS A 142 -4.87 -6.38 -13.52
C LYS A 142 -5.23 -5.49 -12.33
N LEU A 143 -4.38 -5.45 -11.30
CA LEU A 143 -4.58 -4.60 -10.14
C LEU A 143 -4.60 -3.12 -10.50
N LEU A 144 -3.65 -2.68 -11.33
CA LEU A 144 -3.62 -1.30 -11.82
C LEU A 144 -4.88 -0.98 -12.63
N ALA A 145 -5.32 -1.88 -13.50
CA ALA A 145 -6.54 -1.71 -14.27
C ALA A 145 -7.78 -1.60 -13.37
N LEU A 146 -7.90 -2.44 -12.35
CA LEU A 146 -9.00 -2.37 -11.37
C LEU A 146 -8.97 -1.07 -10.57
N LEU A 147 -7.80 -0.65 -10.08
CA LEU A 147 -7.66 0.60 -9.33
C LEU A 147 -7.98 1.82 -10.20
N VAL A 148 -7.51 1.84 -11.44
CA VAL A 148 -7.82 2.90 -12.41
C VAL A 148 -9.30 2.90 -12.76
N SER A 149 -9.89 1.72 -13.02
CA SER A 149 -11.31 1.58 -13.30
C SER A 149 -12.16 2.09 -12.13
N SER A 150 -11.81 1.72 -10.90
CA SER A 150 -12.49 2.17 -9.69
C SER A 150 -12.31 3.67 -9.43
N ALA A 151 -11.15 4.25 -9.76
CA ALA A 151 -10.92 5.68 -9.61
C ALA A 151 -11.63 6.53 -10.69
N LEU A 152 -11.87 5.97 -11.88
CA LEU A 152 -12.55 6.62 -12.99
C LEU A 152 -14.07 6.35 -13.00
N SER A 153 -14.53 5.31 -12.31
CA SER A 153 -15.96 5.05 -12.12
C SER A 153 -16.54 6.11 -11.18
N ASN A 154 -17.15 7.13 -11.78
CA ASN A 154 -17.98 8.13 -11.11
C ASN A 154 -19.41 7.61 -10.89
N GLU A 155 -19.59 6.30 -10.71
CA GLU A 155 -20.90 5.74 -10.40
C GLU A 155 -21.20 6.06 -8.93
N GLU A 156 -22.07 7.05 -8.72
CA GLU A 156 -22.80 7.17 -7.46
C GLU A 156 -23.52 5.84 -7.25
N MET A 157 -23.08 5.08 -6.25
CA MET A 157 -23.70 3.80 -5.90
C MET A 157 -25.18 4.03 -5.64
N LYS A 158 -26.05 3.44 -6.48
CA LYS A 158 -27.49 3.55 -6.27
C LYS A 158 -27.85 2.82 -4.98
N SER A 159 -28.90 3.29 -4.30
CA SER A 159 -29.40 2.66 -3.08
C SER A 159 -29.75 1.17 -3.28
N GLU A 160 -30.20 0.79 -4.47
CA GLU A 160 -30.46 -0.61 -4.87
C GLU A 160 -29.18 -1.44 -4.97
N ASP A 161 -28.08 -0.87 -5.45
CA ASP A 161 -26.78 -1.56 -5.49
C ASP A 161 -26.26 -1.76 -4.06
N ILE A 162 -26.42 -0.77 -3.17
CA ILE A 162 -26.08 -0.88 -1.75
C ILE A 162 -26.89 -1.98 -1.05
N GLU A 163 -28.17 -2.12 -1.39
CA GLU A 163 -29.06 -3.13 -0.80
C GLU A 163 -28.72 -4.54 -1.27
N ASN A 164 -28.37 -4.71 -2.55
CA ASN A 164 -27.85 -5.96 -3.08
C ASN A 164 -26.45 -6.32 -2.50
N LEU A 165 -25.62 -5.34 -2.15
CA LEU A 165 -24.36 -5.57 -1.42
C LEU A 165 -24.58 -5.97 0.05
N LYS A 166 -25.77 -5.75 0.63
CA LYS A 166 -26.11 -6.27 1.97
C LYS A 166 -26.48 -7.75 1.92
N ASP A 167 -26.82 -8.28 0.75
CA ASP A 167 -27.03 -9.71 0.57
C ASP A 167 -25.69 -10.44 0.65
N GLN A 168 -25.55 -11.22 1.72
CA GLN A 168 -24.34 -11.94 2.05
C GLN A 168 -23.92 -12.91 0.94
N SER A 169 -24.89 -13.51 0.23
CA SER A 169 -24.62 -14.46 -0.85
C SER A 169 -24.01 -13.78 -2.09
N ALA A 170 -24.42 -12.53 -2.36
CA ALA A 170 -23.85 -11.71 -3.43
C ALA A 170 -22.42 -11.27 -3.09
N MET A 171 -22.14 -10.92 -1.83
CA MET A 171 -20.80 -10.55 -1.33
C MET A 171 -19.83 -11.71 -1.32
N ASP A 172 -20.26 -12.86 -0.83
CA ASP A 172 -19.44 -14.06 -0.85
C ASP A 172 -19.12 -14.46 -2.30
N GLY A 173 -20.10 -14.37 -3.22
CA GLY A 173 -19.90 -14.61 -4.66
C GLY A 173 -18.92 -13.65 -5.32
N MET A 174 -19.06 -12.34 -5.08
CA MET A 174 -18.15 -11.32 -5.63
C MET A 174 -16.72 -11.49 -5.09
N MET A 175 -16.58 -11.77 -3.80
CA MET A 175 -15.27 -12.01 -3.17
C MET A 175 -14.62 -13.29 -3.70
N GLU A 176 -15.40 -14.34 -3.97
CA GLU A 176 -14.90 -15.57 -4.57
C GLU A 176 -14.45 -15.35 -6.02
N GLU A 177 -15.19 -14.57 -6.80
CA GLU A 177 -14.82 -14.22 -8.17
C GLU A 177 -13.55 -13.35 -8.22
N LEU A 178 -13.44 -12.37 -7.31
CA LEU A 178 -12.22 -11.58 -7.14
C LEU A 178 -11.03 -12.45 -6.69
N ALA A 179 -11.25 -13.41 -5.80
CA ALA A 179 -10.23 -14.36 -5.37
C ALA A 179 -9.74 -15.23 -6.54
N LYS A 180 -10.66 -15.69 -7.42
CA LYS A 180 -10.31 -16.40 -8.65
C LYS A 180 -9.56 -15.51 -9.65
N TYR A 181 -9.92 -14.23 -9.73
CA TYR A 181 -9.30 -13.27 -10.64
C TYR A 181 -7.89 -12.83 -10.19
N LEU A 182 -7.67 -12.72 -8.88
CA LEU A 182 -6.43 -12.27 -8.22
C LEU A 182 -5.96 -13.25 -7.12
N PRO A 183 -5.63 -14.51 -7.48
CA PRO A 183 -5.36 -15.57 -6.50
C PRO A 183 -4.15 -15.27 -5.60
N LYS A 184 -3.12 -14.59 -6.14
CA LYS A 184 -1.93 -14.18 -5.37
C LYS A 184 -2.19 -13.06 -4.38
N ILE A 185 -3.23 -12.25 -4.59
CA ILE A 185 -3.64 -11.23 -3.64
C ILE A 185 -4.44 -11.87 -2.51
N LYS A 186 -5.37 -12.77 -2.84
CA LYS A 186 -6.10 -13.56 -1.83
C LYS A 186 -5.14 -14.38 -0.97
N GLU A 187 -4.16 -15.05 -1.58
CA GLU A 187 -3.09 -15.80 -0.88
C GLU A 187 -2.44 -14.93 0.22
N VAL A 188 -2.04 -13.69 -0.11
CA VAL A 188 -1.28 -12.85 0.83
C VAL A 188 -2.15 -12.10 1.83
N LEU A 189 -3.27 -11.53 1.37
CA LEU A 189 -4.12 -10.67 2.19
C LEU A 189 -5.06 -11.46 3.10
N ILE A 190 -5.42 -12.69 2.71
CA ILE A 190 -6.32 -13.56 3.47
C ILE A 190 -5.54 -14.76 4.01
N ASP A 191 -5.11 -15.70 3.16
CA ASP A 191 -4.63 -17.02 3.62
C ASP A 191 -3.39 -16.92 4.53
N GLU A 192 -2.38 -16.16 4.10
CA GLU A 192 -1.19 -15.93 4.90
C GLU A 192 -1.47 -15.07 6.13
N ARG A 193 -2.40 -14.13 6.03
CA ARG A 193 -2.75 -13.25 7.14
C ARG A 193 -3.47 -14.03 8.23
N ASP A 194 -4.39 -14.91 7.86
CA ASP A 194 -5.07 -15.86 8.75
C ASP A 194 -4.06 -16.76 9.45
N ARG A 195 -3.09 -17.32 8.70
CA ARG A 195 -1.99 -18.11 9.30
C ARG A 195 -1.18 -17.28 10.30
N TYR A 196 -0.87 -16.03 9.96
CA TYR A 196 -0.11 -15.15 10.83
C TYR A 196 -0.87 -14.85 12.13
N LEU A 197 -2.14 -14.44 12.01
CA LEU A 197 -3.03 -14.17 13.14
C LEU A 197 -3.18 -15.40 14.03
N ALA A 198 -3.53 -16.55 13.46
CA ALA A 198 -3.68 -17.80 14.19
C ALA A 198 -2.41 -18.19 14.96
N SER A 199 -1.24 -18.07 14.33
CA SER A 199 0.04 -18.42 14.96
C SER A 199 0.39 -17.51 16.12
N HIS A 200 0.16 -16.19 16.00
CA HIS A 200 0.46 -15.23 17.06
C HIS A 200 -0.58 -15.28 18.20
N ILE A 201 -1.86 -15.57 17.90
CA ILE A 201 -2.87 -15.88 18.92
C ILE A 201 -2.48 -17.15 19.67
N TRP A 202 -2.08 -18.20 18.95
CA TRP A 202 -1.65 -19.47 19.53
C TRP A 202 -0.43 -19.32 20.45
N GLN A 203 0.51 -18.45 20.10
CA GLN A 203 1.73 -18.18 20.88
C GLN A 203 1.51 -17.18 22.02
N ALA A 204 0.38 -16.47 22.07
CA ALA A 204 0.10 -15.51 23.14
C ALA A 204 0.04 -16.21 24.51
N GLU A 205 0.41 -15.52 25.58
CA GLU A 205 0.36 -16.05 26.95
C GLU A 205 -1.08 -16.08 27.49
N GLY A 206 -1.41 -17.09 28.31
CA GLY A 206 -2.71 -17.21 28.97
C GLY A 206 -3.48 -18.47 28.59
N THR A 207 -4.42 -18.87 29.43
CA THR A 207 -5.30 -20.04 29.24
C THR A 207 -6.63 -19.67 28.60
N LYS A 208 -7.16 -18.48 28.89
CA LYS A 208 -8.37 -17.93 28.27
C LYS A 208 -8.01 -16.69 27.45
N LEU A 209 -8.18 -16.78 26.13
CA LEU A 209 -7.86 -15.71 25.19
C LEU A 209 -9.11 -15.21 24.48
N VAL A 210 -9.23 -13.89 24.32
CA VAL A 210 -10.19 -13.27 23.41
C VAL A 210 -9.43 -12.62 22.27
N ALA A 211 -9.74 -12.95 21.02
CA ALA A 211 -9.13 -12.36 19.82
C ALA A 211 -10.16 -11.50 19.07
N ILE A 212 -9.89 -10.20 18.96
CA ILE A 212 -10.72 -9.25 18.21
C ILE A 212 -10.18 -9.12 16.78
N LEU A 213 -10.90 -9.66 15.81
CA LEU A 213 -10.50 -9.80 14.41
C LEU A 213 -11.55 -9.17 13.49
N GLY A 214 -11.18 -8.83 12.26
CA GLY A 214 -12.11 -8.56 11.18
C GLY A 214 -12.89 -9.83 10.83
N ALA A 215 -14.20 -9.72 10.62
CA ALA A 215 -15.07 -10.88 10.44
C ALA A 215 -14.68 -11.80 9.26
N GLY A 216 -13.99 -11.28 8.24
CA GLY A 216 -13.47 -12.05 7.11
C GLY A 216 -12.35 -13.03 7.48
N HIS A 217 -11.61 -12.78 8.56
CA HIS A 217 -10.48 -13.59 9.01
C HIS A 217 -10.88 -14.72 9.97
N LEU A 218 -12.12 -14.67 10.52
CA LEU A 218 -12.61 -15.68 11.47
C LEU A 218 -12.50 -17.12 10.96
N PRO A 219 -13.00 -17.48 9.75
CA PRO A 219 -13.03 -18.88 9.33
C PRO A 219 -11.62 -19.45 9.12
N GLY A 220 -10.73 -18.69 8.48
CA GLY A 220 -9.36 -19.12 8.23
C GLY A 220 -8.52 -19.17 9.51
N THR A 221 -8.66 -18.17 10.38
CA THR A 221 -7.96 -18.16 11.68
C THR A 221 -8.37 -19.34 12.55
N GLU A 222 -9.67 -19.66 12.63
CA GLU A 222 -10.15 -20.85 13.34
C GLU A 222 -9.58 -22.14 12.76
N ALA A 223 -9.60 -22.30 11.44
CA ALA A 223 -9.07 -23.48 10.77
C ALA A 223 -7.59 -23.70 11.12
N TYR A 224 -6.77 -22.64 11.03
CA TYR A 224 -5.35 -22.72 11.39
C TYR A 224 -5.13 -23.01 12.87
N ILE A 225 -5.89 -22.43 13.79
CA ILE A 225 -5.78 -22.75 15.22
C ILE A 225 -6.07 -24.23 15.47
N ARG A 226 -7.07 -24.81 14.81
CA ARG A 226 -7.39 -26.24 14.91
C ARG A 226 -6.27 -27.12 14.35
N GLU A 227 -5.65 -26.72 13.24
CA GLU A 227 -4.48 -27.41 12.69
C GLU A 227 -3.25 -27.36 13.62
N LEU A 228 -3.01 -26.21 14.25
CA LEU A 228 -1.98 -26.05 15.28
C LEU A 228 -2.25 -26.95 16.50
N ALA A 229 -3.51 -27.01 16.95
CA ALA A 229 -3.93 -27.88 18.03
C ALA A 229 -3.76 -29.38 17.68
N ALA A 230 -4.02 -29.75 16.43
CA ALA A 230 -3.82 -31.11 15.93
C ALA A 230 -2.34 -31.46 15.66
N GLY A 231 -1.43 -30.49 15.72
CA GLY A 231 -0.01 -30.68 15.41
C GLY A 231 0.29 -30.93 13.93
N THR A 232 -0.66 -30.63 13.03
CA THR A 232 -0.47 -30.76 11.57
C THR A 232 0.25 -29.56 10.96
N GLN A 233 0.26 -28.43 11.67
CA GLN A 233 1.01 -27.22 11.35
C GLN A 233 1.91 -26.80 12.52
N ASN A 234 2.90 -25.97 12.21
CA ASN A 234 3.68 -25.28 13.22
C ASN A 234 3.30 -23.78 13.25
N PRO A 235 3.49 -23.08 14.37
CA PRO A 235 3.20 -21.65 14.46
C PRO A 235 4.35 -20.78 13.94
N ASP A 236 5.32 -21.33 13.20
CA ASP A 236 6.37 -20.54 12.57
C ASP A 236 5.77 -19.74 11.42
N THR A 237 6.09 -18.46 11.37
CA THR A 237 5.61 -17.50 10.36
C THR A 237 6.78 -16.76 9.69
N THR A 238 8.02 -17.20 9.88
CA THR A 238 9.22 -16.53 9.34
C THR A 238 9.17 -16.37 7.81
N ASP A 239 8.59 -17.34 7.10
CA ASP A 239 8.41 -17.35 5.65
C ASP A 239 7.37 -16.33 5.12
N ILE A 240 6.46 -15.88 5.99
CA ILE A 240 5.41 -14.90 5.68
C ILE A 240 5.58 -13.57 6.41
N SER A 241 6.56 -13.46 7.32
CA SER A 241 6.85 -12.25 8.11
C SER A 241 7.64 -11.19 7.34
N THR A 242 8.19 -11.53 6.18
CA THR A 242 9.03 -10.63 5.38
C THR A 242 8.56 -10.53 3.93
N VAL A 243 8.96 -9.45 3.26
CA VAL A 243 8.71 -9.29 1.82
C VAL A 243 9.67 -10.24 1.09
N PRO A 244 9.17 -11.10 0.19
CA PRO A 244 10.03 -12.04 -0.52
C PRO A 244 11.10 -11.27 -1.31
N PRO A 245 12.35 -11.78 -1.32
CA PRO A 245 13.43 -11.11 -2.04
C PRO A 245 13.11 -11.02 -3.54
N LYS A 246 13.58 -9.96 -4.20
CA LYS A 246 13.50 -9.88 -5.66
C LYS A 246 14.19 -11.09 -6.27
N THR A 247 13.53 -11.76 -7.20
CA THR A 247 14.13 -12.85 -7.98
C THR A 247 15.35 -12.34 -8.74
N ILE A 248 16.30 -13.23 -9.06
CA ILE A 248 17.46 -12.89 -9.89
C ILE A 248 17.00 -12.28 -11.22
N GLY A 249 15.95 -12.85 -11.84
CA GLY A 249 15.31 -12.27 -13.02
C GLY A 249 14.78 -10.85 -12.81
N GLY A 250 14.18 -10.54 -11.65
CA GLY A 250 13.75 -9.18 -11.32
C GLY A 250 14.91 -8.19 -11.09
N LYS A 251 16.05 -8.67 -10.58
CA LYS A 251 17.28 -7.86 -10.47
C LYS A 251 17.88 -7.57 -11.85
N ILE A 252 17.93 -8.58 -12.73
CA ILE A 252 18.42 -8.46 -14.11
C ILE A 252 17.49 -7.58 -14.95
N ALA A 253 16.17 -7.72 -14.80
CA ALA A 253 15.17 -6.94 -15.53
C ALA A 253 15.33 -5.43 -15.36
N GLY A 254 15.78 -4.97 -14.19
CA GLY A 254 16.10 -3.56 -13.97
C GLY A 254 17.24 -3.05 -14.87
N TRP A 255 18.23 -3.90 -15.16
CA TRP A 255 19.36 -3.58 -16.03
C TRP A 255 19.10 -3.81 -17.51
N THR A 256 18.02 -4.50 -17.87
CA THR A 256 17.67 -4.77 -19.27
C THR A 256 17.50 -3.48 -20.07
N PHE A 257 16.83 -2.47 -19.51
CA PHE A 257 16.61 -1.21 -20.23
C PHE A 257 17.92 -0.42 -20.44
N PRO A 258 18.76 -0.16 -19.42
CA PRO A 258 20.10 0.41 -19.62
C PRO A 258 20.97 -0.37 -20.61
N ALA A 259 20.96 -1.71 -20.54
CA ALA A 259 21.73 -2.55 -21.44
C ALA A 259 21.26 -2.41 -22.89
N ILE A 260 19.95 -2.38 -23.15
CA ILE A 260 19.38 -2.15 -24.48
C ILE A 260 19.81 -0.78 -25.02
N LEU A 261 19.76 0.28 -24.20
CA LEU A 261 20.21 1.61 -24.63
C LEU A 261 21.69 1.61 -25.02
N LEU A 262 22.55 0.98 -24.21
CA LEU A 262 23.97 0.86 -24.52
C LEU A 262 24.21 0.09 -25.83
N LEU A 263 23.47 -1.00 -26.05
CA LEU A 263 23.54 -1.77 -27.29
C LEU A 263 23.08 -0.96 -28.50
N LEU A 264 22.04 -0.14 -28.37
CA LEU A 264 21.57 0.73 -29.45
C LEU A 264 22.60 1.81 -29.80
N PHE A 265 23.23 2.43 -28.81
CA PHE A 265 24.31 3.42 -29.05
C PHE A 265 25.55 2.77 -29.68
N ALA A 266 25.91 1.56 -29.24
CA ALA A 266 26.99 0.79 -29.86
C ALA A 266 26.65 0.41 -31.31
N ALA A 267 25.43 -0.07 -31.57
CA ALA A 267 24.97 -0.37 -32.92
C ALA A 267 25.04 0.86 -33.83
N GLY A 268 24.57 2.01 -33.34
CA GLY A 268 24.65 3.29 -34.08
C GLY A 268 26.08 3.70 -34.42
N PHE A 269 27.05 3.38 -33.54
CA PHE A 269 28.46 3.59 -33.82
C PHE A 269 28.97 2.68 -34.95
N PHE A 270 28.56 1.41 -34.98
CA PHE A 270 28.99 0.48 -36.03
C PHE A 270 28.29 0.71 -37.37
N THR A 271 27.08 1.23 -37.40
CA THR A 271 26.34 1.49 -38.65
C THR A 271 26.62 2.87 -39.25
N GLY A 272 26.75 3.90 -38.42
CA GLY A 272 26.87 5.30 -38.88
C GLY A 272 28.02 6.09 -38.24
N GLY A 273 28.90 5.43 -37.49
CA GLY A 273 30.04 6.06 -36.84
C GLY A 273 29.67 6.90 -35.61
N ALA A 274 30.64 7.66 -35.11
CA ALA A 274 30.48 8.47 -33.91
C ALA A 274 29.34 9.50 -34.01
N VAL A 275 29.11 10.06 -35.20
CA VAL A 275 28.07 11.09 -35.41
C VAL A 275 26.68 10.53 -35.15
N THR A 276 26.35 9.37 -35.73
CA THR A 276 25.04 8.71 -35.51
C THR A 276 24.84 8.30 -34.07
N SER A 277 25.87 7.74 -33.42
CA SER A 277 25.79 7.36 -32.00
C SER A 277 25.55 8.56 -31.08
N ILE A 278 26.21 9.69 -31.34
CA ILE A 278 26.02 10.94 -30.59
C ILE A 278 24.62 11.52 -30.85
N ASP A 279 24.13 11.52 -32.09
CA ASP A 279 22.77 11.98 -32.42
C ASP A 279 21.71 11.15 -31.68
N MET A 280 21.87 9.82 -31.67
CA MET A 280 21.03 8.91 -30.90
C MET A 280 21.04 9.23 -29.40
N LEU A 281 22.22 9.46 -28.82
CA LEU A 281 22.36 9.83 -27.40
C LEU A 281 21.61 11.15 -27.10
N ILE A 282 21.78 12.16 -27.95
CA ILE A 282 21.12 13.47 -27.81
C ILE A 282 19.60 13.31 -27.92
N ARG A 283 19.10 12.58 -28.92
CA ARG A 283 17.66 12.34 -29.11
C ARG A 283 17.03 11.64 -27.91
N TRP A 284 17.69 10.61 -27.37
CA TRP A 284 17.22 9.93 -26.17
C TRP A 284 17.19 10.87 -24.96
N LEU A 285 18.27 11.63 -24.74
CA LEU A 285 18.34 12.62 -23.66
C LEU A 285 17.22 13.66 -23.78
N LEU A 286 16.95 14.15 -25.00
CA LEU A 286 15.88 15.10 -25.25
C LEU A 286 14.50 14.50 -24.99
N TRP A 287 14.19 13.30 -25.49
CA TRP A 287 12.90 12.65 -25.23
C TRP A 287 12.67 12.39 -23.75
N ASN A 288 13.65 11.79 -23.08
CA ASN A 288 13.55 11.42 -21.68
C ASN A 288 13.55 12.65 -20.75
N GLY A 289 14.50 13.57 -20.93
CA GLY A 289 14.63 14.79 -20.14
C GLY A 289 13.46 15.75 -20.35
N THR A 290 13.06 16.01 -21.60
CA THR A 290 12.00 16.99 -21.89
C THR A 290 10.66 16.52 -21.35
N LEU A 291 10.29 15.24 -21.51
CA LEU A 291 9.01 14.77 -20.99
C LEU A 291 8.98 14.73 -19.45
N ALA A 292 10.10 14.43 -18.79
CA ALA A 292 10.21 14.57 -17.34
C ALA A 292 10.07 16.04 -16.88
N ALA A 293 10.67 16.98 -17.63
CA ALA A 293 10.54 18.40 -17.40
C ALA A 293 9.10 18.90 -17.62
N ILE A 294 8.44 18.44 -18.68
CA ILE A 294 7.02 18.72 -18.95
C ILE A 294 6.15 18.17 -17.80
N GLY A 295 6.39 16.93 -17.34
CA GLY A 295 5.69 16.38 -16.18
C GLY A 295 5.85 17.26 -14.93
N THR A 296 7.05 17.78 -14.69
CA THR A 296 7.31 18.73 -13.60
C THR A 296 6.61 20.07 -13.81
N ALA A 297 6.56 20.56 -15.04
CA ALA A 297 5.90 21.82 -15.39
C ALA A 297 4.38 21.71 -15.26
N VAL A 298 3.78 20.60 -15.69
CA VAL A 298 2.36 20.27 -15.48
C VAL A 298 2.03 20.21 -13.99
N ALA A 299 2.94 19.67 -13.18
CA ALA A 299 2.82 19.71 -11.73
C ALA A 299 2.94 21.13 -11.13
N LEU A 300 3.23 22.17 -11.92
CA LEU A 300 3.56 23.53 -11.47
C LEU A 300 4.77 23.55 -10.50
N GLY A 301 5.75 22.69 -10.78
CA GLY A 301 7.00 22.63 -10.03
C GLY A 301 7.82 23.91 -10.16
N HIS A 302 8.73 24.13 -9.21
CA HIS A 302 9.67 25.24 -9.24
C HIS A 302 10.54 25.16 -10.51
N PRO A 303 10.94 26.28 -11.15
CA PRO A 303 11.77 26.26 -12.35
C PRO A 303 13.05 25.42 -12.22
N LEU A 304 13.73 25.50 -11.06
CA LEU A 304 14.88 24.65 -10.78
C LEU A 304 14.52 23.16 -10.71
N ALA A 305 13.35 22.78 -10.20
CA ALA A 305 12.89 21.39 -10.22
C ALA A 305 12.63 20.90 -11.65
N ILE A 306 12.15 21.77 -12.55
CA ILE A 306 11.98 21.46 -13.99
C ILE A 306 13.33 21.18 -14.65
N VAL A 307 14.32 22.06 -14.41
CA VAL A 307 15.69 21.87 -14.92
C VAL A 307 16.33 20.61 -14.34
N THR A 308 16.15 20.38 -13.03
CA THR A 308 16.62 19.15 -12.38
C THR A 308 15.95 17.90 -12.95
N ALA A 309 14.66 17.94 -13.29
CA ALA A 309 13.99 16.82 -13.94
C ALA A 309 14.60 16.55 -15.33
N PHE A 310 14.84 17.59 -16.13
CA PHE A 310 15.46 17.46 -17.45
C PHE A 310 16.82 16.76 -17.39
N VAL A 311 17.71 17.25 -16.52
CA VAL A 311 19.09 16.73 -16.39
C VAL A 311 19.13 15.41 -15.62
N GLY A 312 18.24 15.23 -14.65
CA GLY A 312 18.18 14.05 -13.80
C GLY A 312 17.56 12.84 -14.47
N ALA A 313 16.72 13.01 -15.50
CA ALA A 313 16.03 11.89 -16.14
C ALA A 313 16.97 10.86 -16.78
N PRO A 314 17.99 11.26 -17.57
CA PRO A 314 18.94 10.31 -18.15
C PRO A 314 19.73 9.55 -17.07
N ILE A 315 20.14 10.25 -16.01
CA ILE A 315 20.88 9.68 -14.88
C ILE A 315 20.03 8.64 -14.14
N ALA A 316 18.77 8.99 -13.85
CA ALA A 316 17.80 8.10 -13.25
C ALA A 316 17.55 6.86 -14.12
N THR A 317 17.48 7.04 -15.43
CA THR A 317 17.18 5.96 -16.37
C THR A 317 18.30 4.90 -16.43
N ILE A 318 19.57 5.32 -16.35
CA ILE A 318 20.72 4.41 -16.34
C ILE A 318 20.81 3.65 -15.00
N ASN A 319 20.28 4.22 -13.92
CA ASN A 319 20.28 3.60 -12.61
C ASN A 319 18.88 3.06 -12.21
N PRO A 320 18.64 1.74 -12.29
CA PRO A 320 17.30 1.17 -12.04
C PRO A 320 16.80 1.32 -10.59
N PHE A 321 17.62 1.86 -9.69
CA PHE A 321 17.26 2.10 -8.30
C PHE A 321 16.85 3.55 -8.00
N ILE A 322 17.05 4.48 -8.95
CA ILE A 322 16.80 5.91 -8.74
C ILE A 322 15.84 6.43 -9.83
N GLY A 323 14.67 6.94 -9.43
CA GLY A 323 13.73 7.58 -10.34
C GLY A 323 13.97 9.09 -10.48
N VAL A 324 13.66 9.67 -11.64
CA VAL A 324 13.81 11.12 -11.88
C VAL A 324 13.02 11.97 -10.90
N GLY A 325 11.86 11.48 -10.47
CA GLY A 325 11.03 12.12 -9.45
C GLY A 325 11.73 12.36 -8.14
N LEU A 326 12.71 11.53 -7.77
CA LEU A 326 13.48 11.74 -6.56
C LEU A 326 14.26 13.06 -6.63
N PHE A 327 14.90 13.34 -7.77
CA PHE A 327 15.68 14.57 -7.94
C PHE A 327 14.78 15.81 -7.95
N SER A 328 13.75 15.82 -8.80
CA SER A 328 12.82 16.94 -8.93
C SER A 328 12.01 17.18 -7.65
N GLY A 329 11.54 16.11 -7.00
CA GLY A 329 10.81 16.15 -5.74
C GLY A 329 11.66 16.65 -4.57
N LEU A 330 12.93 16.22 -4.48
CA LEU A 330 13.86 16.74 -3.47
C LEU A 330 14.15 18.22 -3.68
N VAL A 331 14.44 18.64 -4.91
CA VAL A 331 14.66 20.07 -5.23
C VAL A 331 13.41 20.89 -4.92
N GLN A 332 12.23 20.38 -5.27
CA GLN A 332 10.96 21.00 -4.91
C GLN A 332 10.80 21.14 -3.38
N ALA A 333 11.08 20.08 -2.62
CA ALA A 333 10.97 20.09 -1.16
C ALA A 333 11.99 21.03 -0.51
N LEU A 334 13.19 21.14 -1.06
CA LEU A 334 14.23 22.03 -0.52
C LEU A 334 13.92 23.50 -0.78
N LEU A 335 13.38 23.83 -1.96
CA LEU A 335 13.07 25.21 -2.36
C LEU A 335 11.71 25.68 -1.82
N ARG A 336 10.72 24.79 -1.79
CA ARG A 336 9.39 25.02 -1.20
C ARG A 336 9.19 24.12 0.02
N LYS A 337 9.98 24.38 1.06
CA LYS A 337 9.95 23.62 2.32
C LYS A 337 8.52 23.46 2.84
N PRO A 338 8.04 22.21 3.03
CA PRO A 338 6.81 21.95 3.76
C PRO A 338 6.87 22.53 5.16
N GLN A 339 5.73 23.03 5.63
CA GLN A 339 5.57 23.61 6.96
C GLN A 339 4.61 22.77 7.80
N VAL A 340 4.61 22.98 9.11
CA VAL A 340 3.70 22.28 10.05
C VAL A 340 2.25 22.44 9.63
N ARG A 341 1.83 23.65 9.21
CA ARG A 341 0.47 23.90 8.69
C ARG A 341 0.10 23.05 7.48
N ASP A 342 1.07 22.71 6.61
CA ASP A 342 0.81 21.87 5.45
C ASP A 342 0.47 20.45 5.92
N MET A 343 1.09 19.98 7.01
CA MET A 343 0.78 18.67 7.61
C MET A 343 -0.61 18.67 8.24
N GLU A 344 -0.94 19.72 9.00
CA GLU A 344 -2.23 19.85 9.69
C GLU A 344 -3.42 19.84 8.72
N HIS A 345 -3.26 20.49 7.56
CA HIS A 345 -4.31 20.55 6.55
C HIS A 345 -4.20 19.48 5.46
N LEU A 346 -3.16 18.63 5.48
CA LEU A 346 -2.88 17.67 4.40
C LEU A 346 -4.09 16.80 4.08
N ALA A 347 -4.70 16.20 5.11
CA ALA A 347 -5.86 15.32 4.95
C ALA A 347 -7.10 16.05 4.39
N GLN A 348 -7.19 17.37 4.50
CA GLN A 348 -8.25 18.16 3.88
C GLN A 348 -7.86 18.56 2.46
N ASP A 349 -6.63 19.02 2.26
CA ASP A 349 -6.15 19.52 0.98
C ASP A 349 -6.12 18.43 -0.10
N VAL A 350 -5.77 17.19 0.25
CA VAL A 350 -5.71 16.09 -0.73
C VAL A 350 -7.08 15.65 -1.27
N THR A 351 -8.19 16.12 -0.69
CA THR A 351 -9.55 15.79 -1.15
C THR A 351 -9.93 16.50 -2.45
N THR A 352 -9.19 17.55 -2.84
CA THR A 352 -9.44 18.32 -4.06
C THR A 352 -8.18 18.41 -4.90
N ILE A 353 -8.35 18.47 -6.23
CA ILE A 353 -7.23 18.67 -7.16
C ILE A 353 -6.48 19.97 -6.79
N ARG A 354 -7.21 21.06 -6.53
CA ARG A 354 -6.61 22.35 -6.16
C ARG A 354 -5.79 22.27 -4.87
N GLY A 355 -6.28 21.56 -3.86
CA GLY A 355 -5.55 21.37 -2.60
C GLY A 355 -4.28 20.52 -2.80
N PHE A 356 -4.31 19.54 -3.69
CA PHE A 356 -3.12 18.75 -4.07
C PHE A 356 -1.98 19.60 -4.65
N TYR A 357 -2.30 20.66 -5.40
CA TYR A 357 -1.30 21.62 -5.91
C TYR A 357 -0.90 22.69 -4.90
N ARG A 358 -1.77 23.02 -3.95
CA ARG A 358 -1.56 24.13 -3.00
C ARG A 358 -0.75 23.70 -1.78
N ASN A 359 -1.03 22.52 -1.25
CA ASN A 359 -0.35 21.97 -0.09
C ASN A 359 1.05 21.51 -0.49
N ARG A 360 2.08 21.98 0.22
CA ARG A 360 3.47 21.78 -0.21
C ARG A 360 3.89 20.32 -0.23
N ILE A 361 3.30 19.47 0.61
CA ILE A 361 3.66 18.06 0.76
C ILE A 361 3.13 17.26 -0.41
N SER A 362 1.82 17.37 -0.65
CA SER A 362 1.19 16.73 -1.82
C SER A 362 1.74 17.31 -3.12
N HIS A 363 2.10 18.60 -3.16
CA HIS A 363 2.73 19.21 -4.33
C HIS A 363 4.12 18.61 -4.63
N VAL A 364 4.95 18.38 -3.60
CA VAL A 364 6.23 17.67 -3.75
C VAL A 364 6.00 16.25 -4.31
N LEU A 365 5.01 15.53 -3.78
CA LEU A 365 4.66 14.20 -4.27
C LEU A 365 4.11 14.21 -5.70
N LEU A 366 3.37 15.25 -6.08
CA LEU A 366 2.87 15.45 -7.44
C LEU A 366 4.02 15.67 -8.42
N VAL A 367 4.98 16.54 -8.07
CA VAL A 367 6.19 16.79 -8.85
C VAL A 367 7.00 15.49 -9.01
N PHE A 368 7.20 14.77 -7.91
CA PHE A 368 7.85 13.46 -7.91
C PHE A 368 7.15 12.48 -8.87
N PHE A 369 5.82 12.40 -8.81
CA PHE A 369 5.03 11.47 -9.61
C PHE A 369 5.04 11.83 -11.11
N LEU A 370 4.65 13.06 -11.46
CA LEU A 370 4.48 13.47 -12.85
C LEU A 370 5.80 13.54 -13.61
N SER A 371 6.90 13.93 -12.95
CA SER A 371 8.22 13.86 -13.58
C SER A 371 8.69 12.42 -13.81
N SER A 372 8.43 11.51 -12.86
CA SER A 372 8.69 10.07 -13.04
C SER A 372 7.90 9.48 -14.20
N LEU A 373 6.62 9.84 -14.29
CA LEU A 373 5.74 9.43 -15.39
C LEU A 373 6.24 9.98 -16.74
N GLY A 374 6.59 11.27 -16.79
CA GLY A 374 7.15 11.90 -17.98
C GLY A 374 8.44 11.23 -18.47
N GLY A 375 9.37 10.94 -17.55
CA GLY A 375 10.61 10.21 -17.89
C GLY A 375 10.34 8.79 -18.40
N ALA A 376 9.37 8.08 -17.81
CA ALA A 376 8.97 6.76 -18.27
C ALA A 376 8.37 6.79 -19.68
N ILE A 377 7.48 7.74 -19.97
CA ILE A 377 6.91 7.94 -21.31
C ILE A 377 8.02 8.28 -22.31
N GLY A 378 8.95 9.17 -21.94
CA GLY A 378 10.06 9.54 -22.81
C GLY A 378 10.98 8.37 -23.15
N ASN A 379 11.25 7.48 -22.19
CA ASN A 379 11.99 6.25 -22.45
C ASN A 379 11.24 5.28 -23.37
N PHE A 380 9.92 5.17 -23.20
CA PHE A 380 9.08 4.33 -24.03
C PHE A 380 9.05 4.80 -25.50
N ILE A 381 9.03 6.12 -25.73
CA ILE A 381 9.07 6.72 -27.07
C ILE A 381 10.47 6.67 -27.67
N ALA A 382 11.50 6.91 -26.85
CA ALA A 382 12.87 7.01 -27.34
C ALA A 382 13.37 5.68 -27.94
N VAL A 383 13.10 4.52 -27.31
CA VAL A 383 13.64 3.24 -27.79
C VAL A 383 13.23 2.92 -29.25
N PRO A 384 11.93 2.97 -29.64
CA PRO A 384 11.54 2.83 -31.04
C PRO A 384 12.16 3.88 -31.97
N ALA A 385 12.25 5.14 -31.53
CA ALA A 385 12.85 6.22 -32.31
C ALA A 385 14.35 5.99 -32.59
N LEU A 386 15.06 5.44 -31.61
CA LEU A 386 16.47 5.05 -31.75
C LEU A 386 16.62 3.88 -32.72
N ILE A 387 15.77 2.85 -32.63
CA ILE A 387 15.78 1.72 -33.56
C ILE A 387 15.54 2.21 -35.00
N GLY A 388 14.58 3.11 -35.20
CA GLY A 388 14.32 3.71 -36.52
C GLY A 388 15.46 4.58 -37.06
N SER A 389 16.42 4.99 -36.22
CA SER A 389 17.62 5.72 -36.66
C SER A 389 18.76 4.79 -37.10
N LEU A 390 18.61 3.46 -36.89
CA LEU A 390 19.54 2.41 -37.31
C LEU A 390 19.16 1.76 -38.65
N LEU A 391 17.91 1.95 -39.08
CA LEU A 391 17.35 1.51 -40.36
C LEU A 391 17.49 2.63 -41.39
#